data_AF-A0A2D7GEQ0-F1
#
_entry.id   AF-A0A2D7GEQ0-F1
#
_cell.length_a   1.000
_cell.length_b   1.000
_cell.length_c   1.000
_cell.angle_alpha   90.00
_cell.angle_beta   90.00
_cell.angle_gamma   90.00
#
_symmetry.space_group_name_H-M   'P 1'
#
loop_
_entity.id
_entity.type
_entity.pdbx_description
1 polymer ?
#
loop_
_entity_poly.entity_id
_entity_poly.type
_entity_poly.pdbx_seq_one_letter_code
_entity_poly.pdbx_strand_id
1 'polypeptide(L)'
;MKVLSNIIDYTVTQLNKSIKNIIESSFSTLRVVGEVSQVKKHSSGHIYFTLKDQESSLSAICWRSNVNKLNVKIEEGSSVVIIGRVTTYSPQSKYQLIVEQVEYQGEGLLLKVLEDRKKMLSKEGLFDEDKKKKIITFPSSIGVITSES
;
A
#
# COMPACT_ATOMS: atom_id res chain seq x y z
N MET A 1 4.51 51.01 17.32
CA MET A 1 3.53 49.94 17.05
C MET A 1 3.44 49.79 15.54
N LYS A 2 4.10 48.78 14.96
CA LYS A 2 4.11 48.58 13.50
C LYS A 2 2.71 48.11 13.08
N VAL A 3 1.99 48.95 12.35
CA VAL A 3 0.76 48.54 11.69
C VAL A 3 1.14 47.45 10.69
N LEU A 4 0.57 46.25 10.84
CA LEU A 4 0.72 45.16 9.88
C LEU A 4 -0.04 45.54 8.60
N SER A 5 0.51 46.49 7.85
CA SER A 5 -0.04 46.91 6.57
C SER A 5 0.17 45.76 5.59
N ASN A 6 -0.94 45.17 5.15
CA ASN A 6 -1.07 44.13 4.12
C ASN A 6 -1.21 42.66 4.58
N ILE A 7 -1.81 42.40 5.74
CA ILE A 7 -2.33 41.05 6.07
C ILE A 7 -3.72 40.89 5.44
N ILE A 8 -3.90 39.83 4.65
CA ILE A 8 -5.18 39.47 4.06
C ILE A 8 -5.96 38.65 5.09
N ASP A 9 -7.19 39.08 5.39
CA ASP A 9 -8.11 38.31 6.23
C ASP A 9 -8.73 37.16 5.44
N TYR A 10 -8.62 35.95 5.99
CA TYR A 10 -9.28 34.75 5.46
C TYR A 10 -10.41 34.32 6.39
N THR A 11 -11.58 34.03 5.83
CA THR A 11 -12.56 33.20 6.53
C THR A 11 -12.03 31.78 6.68
N VAL A 12 -12.49 31.04 7.70
CA VAL A 12 -12.12 29.63 7.93
C VAL A 12 -12.32 28.78 6.66
N THR A 13 -13.43 29.01 5.94
CA THR A 13 -13.73 28.32 4.69
C THR A 13 -12.74 28.66 3.57
N GLN A 14 -12.36 29.94 3.43
CA GLN A 14 -11.38 30.35 2.42
C GLN A 14 -10.00 29.76 2.71
N LEU A 15 -9.59 29.75 3.98
CA LEU A 15 -8.32 29.15 4.38
C LEU A 15 -8.31 27.64 4.11
N ASN A 16 -9.34 26.91 4.54
CA ASN A 16 -9.43 25.46 4.33
C ASN A 16 -9.45 25.09 2.84
N LYS A 17 -10.15 25.86 1.99
CA LYS A 17 -10.15 25.65 0.54
C LYS A 17 -8.77 25.93 -0.06
N SER A 18 -8.10 26.99 0.38
CA SER A 18 -6.75 27.34 -0.10
C SER A 18 -5.74 26.23 0.24
N ILE A 19 -5.76 25.74 1.49
CA ILE A 19 -4.92 24.62 1.93
C ILE A 19 -5.22 23.36 1.13
N LYS A 20 -6.51 23.03 0.93
CA LYS A 20 -6.91 21.89 0.12
C LYS A 20 -6.30 21.94 -1.28
N ASN A 21 -6.43 23.08 -1.96
CA ASN A 21 -5.92 23.25 -3.31
C ASN A 21 -4.39 23.10 -3.37
N ILE A 22 -3.67 23.67 -2.41
CA ILE A 22 -2.20 23.56 -2.34
C ILE A 22 -1.78 22.10 -2.12
N ILE A 23 -2.43 21.39 -1.20
CA ILE A 23 -2.11 19.99 -0.91
C ILE A 23 -2.44 19.11 -2.12
N GLU A 24 -3.64 19.22 -2.69
CA GLU A 24 -4.06 18.37 -3.81
C GLU A 24 -3.23 18.63 -5.09
N SER A 25 -2.76 19.86 -5.30
CA SER A 25 -1.87 20.19 -6.43
C SER A 25 -0.43 19.73 -6.22
N SER A 26 0.08 19.80 -4.99
CA SER A 26 1.45 19.38 -4.66
C SER A 26 1.58 17.85 -4.58
N PHE A 27 0.50 17.17 -4.19
CA PHE A 27 0.48 15.74 -3.86
C PHE A 27 -0.62 15.00 -4.66
N SER A 28 -0.57 15.15 -5.99
CA SER A 28 -1.57 14.62 -6.92
C SER A 28 -1.59 13.09 -6.97
N THR A 29 -0.44 12.43 -7.11
CA THR A 29 -0.28 10.98 -6.98
C THR A 29 1.07 10.70 -6.32
N LEU A 30 1.04 9.90 -5.26
CA LEU A 30 2.24 9.58 -4.48
C LEU A 30 2.19 8.17 -3.91
N ARG A 31 3.37 7.71 -3.47
CA ARG A 31 3.56 6.44 -2.78
C ARG A 31 3.84 6.69 -1.30
N VAL A 32 3.05 6.08 -0.41
CA VAL A 32 3.27 6.09 1.04
C VAL A 32 3.59 4.69 1.50
N VAL A 33 4.59 4.55 2.37
CA VAL A 33 4.93 3.28 3.00
C VAL A 33 4.58 3.35 4.48
N GLY A 34 4.00 2.29 5.02
CA GLY A 34 3.69 2.23 6.45
C GLY A 34 3.00 0.93 6.83
N GLU A 35 2.80 0.77 8.13
CA GLU A 35 2.02 -0.32 8.69
C GLU A 35 0.55 0.08 8.82
N VAL A 36 -0.35 -0.81 8.40
CA VAL A 36 -1.79 -0.62 8.52
C VAL A 36 -2.22 -0.86 9.97
N SER A 37 -3.04 0.03 10.52
CA SER A 37 -3.64 -0.09 11.85
C SER A 37 -5.07 0.43 11.85
N GLN A 38 -5.85 0.06 12.88
CA GLN A 38 -7.19 0.59 13.13
C GLN A 38 -8.16 0.44 11.93
N VAL A 39 -8.15 -0.74 11.29
CA VAL A 39 -8.97 -0.98 10.08
C VAL A 39 -10.45 -1.03 10.45
N LYS A 40 -11.25 -0.18 9.80
CA LYS A 40 -12.70 -0.08 9.98
C LYS A 40 -13.42 -0.20 8.63
N LYS A 41 -14.19 -1.27 8.49
CA LYS A 41 -15.08 -1.49 7.34
C LYS A 41 -16.45 -0.90 7.65
N HIS A 42 -16.84 0.15 6.94
CA HIS A 42 -18.13 0.79 7.12
C HIS A 42 -19.23 0.02 6.37
N SER A 43 -20.48 0.14 6.81
CA SER A 43 -21.66 -0.43 6.14
C SER A 43 -21.83 0.04 4.68
N SER A 44 -21.29 1.21 4.31
CA SER A 44 -21.29 1.71 2.93
C SER A 44 -20.32 0.95 2.02
N GLY A 45 -19.47 0.08 2.59
CA GLY A 45 -18.42 -0.65 1.88
C GLY A 45 -17.12 0.13 1.73
N HIS A 46 -16.97 1.28 2.39
CA HIS A 46 -15.69 2.00 2.46
C HIS A 46 -14.81 1.39 3.55
N ILE A 47 -13.50 1.42 3.34
CA ILE A 47 -12.52 0.98 4.33
C ILE A 47 -11.76 2.22 4.80
N TYR A 48 -11.79 2.47 6.11
CA TYR A 48 -10.99 3.49 6.77
C TYR A 48 -9.91 2.79 7.58
N PHE A 49 -8.70 3.32 7.60
CA PHE A 49 -7.61 2.79 8.39
C PHE A 49 -6.55 3.88 8.60
N THR A 50 -5.57 3.58 9.44
CA THR A 50 -4.45 4.46 9.73
C THR A 50 -3.17 3.79 9.23
N LEU A 51 -2.41 4.48 8.37
CA LEU A 51 -1.02 4.14 8.12
C LEU A 51 -0.16 4.74 9.21
N LYS A 52 0.76 3.97 9.78
CA LYS A 52 1.72 4.46 10.77
C LYS A 52 3.15 4.09 10.41
N ASP A 53 4.08 4.90 10.86
CA ASP A 53 5.50 4.58 10.95
C ASP A 53 5.96 4.73 12.41
N GLN A 54 7.27 4.94 12.64
CA GLN A 54 7.82 5.06 13.99
C GLN A 54 7.41 6.36 14.69
N GLU A 55 7.15 7.44 13.95
CA GLU A 55 6.96 8.79 14.51
C GLU A 55 5.59 9.39 14.18
N SER A 56 4.95 8.91 13.12
CA SER A 56 3.81 9.56 12.48
C SER A 56 2.70 8.58 12.15
N SER A 57 1.49 9.15 12.01
CA SER A 57 0.31 8.41 11.56
C SER A 57 -0.50 9.24 10.56
N LEU A 58 -1.13 8.56 9.61
CA LEU A 58 -1.89 9.14 8.52
C LEU A 58 -3.19 8.37 8.32
N SER A 59 -4.32 9.08 8.44
CA SER A 59 -5.63 8.50 8.09
C SER A 59 -5.72 8.24 6.58
N ALA A 60 -6.24 7.07 6.23
CA ALA A 60 -6.44 6.64 4.86
C ALA A 60 -7.88 6.14 4.65
N ILE A 61 -8.40 6.37 3.45
CA ILE A 61 -9.72 5.92 3.02
C ILE A 61 -9.62 5.22 1.67
N CYS A 62 -10.17 4.01 1.61
CA CYS A 62 -10.44 3.30 0.38
C CYS A 62 -11.95 3.32 0.10
N TRP A 63 -12.34 4.00 -0.97
CA TRP A 63 -13.73 4.06 -1.40
C TRP A 63 -14.20 2.69 -1.91
N ARG A 64 -15.49 2.36 -1.69
CA ARG A 64 -16.09 1.08 -2.09
C ARG A 64 -15.81 0.74 -3.55
N SER A 65 -15.89 1.72 -4.44
CA SER A 65 -15.63 1.58 -5.87
C SER A 65 -14.22 1.09 -6.19
N ASN A 66 -13.27 1.34 -5.29
CA ASN A 66 -11.88 0.97 -5.43
C ASN A 66 -11.49 -0.27 -4.61
N VAL A 67 -12.20 -0.57 -3.51
CA VAL A 67 -11.95 -1.76 -2.67
C VAL A 67 -11.91 -3.04 -3.51
N ASN A 68 -12.87 -3.22 -4.43
CA ASN A 68 -12.94 -4.42 -5.28
C ASN A 68 -11.86 -4.49 -6.37
N LYS A 69 -11.09 -3.41 -6.58
CA LYS A 69 -10.01 -3.34 -7.57
C LYS A 69 -8.63 -3.51 -6.95
N LEU A 70 -8.54 -3.59 -5.63
CA LEU A 70 -7.27 -3.77 -4.94
C LEU A 70 -6.77 -5.20 -5.17
N ASN A 71 -5.49 -5.31 -5.53
CA ASN A 71 -4.81 -6.60 -5.66
C ASN A 71 -4.53 -7.24 -4.29
N VAL A 72 -4.50 -6.41 -3.24
CA VAL A 72 -4.15 -6.78 -1.87
C VAL A 72 -5.26 -6.37 -0.91
N LYS A 73 -5.52 -7.21 0.10
CA LYS A 73 -6.47 -6.88 1.17
C LYS A 73 -5.79 -5.97 2.20
N ILE A 74 -6.49 -4.91 2.59
CA ILE A 74 -6.07 -4.04 3.70
C ILE A 74 -6.33 -4.77 5.02
N GLU A 75 -5.26 -5.19 5.68
CA GLU A 75 -5.28 -5.99 6.90
C GLU A 75 -4.45 -5.32 7.99
N GLU A 76 -4.93 -5.38 9.24
CA GLU A 76 -4.25 -4.76 10.37
C GLU A 76 -2.91 -5.46 10.66
N GLY A 77 -1.87 -4.67 10.93
CA GLY A 77 -0.49 -5.14 11.12
C GLY A 77 0.29 -5.35 9.81
N SER A 78 -0.35 -5.26 8.65
CA SER A 78 0.35 -5.42 7.37
C SER A 78 1.23 -4.21 7.04
N SER A 79 2.47 -4.47 6.65
CA SER A 79 3.36 -3.47 6.07
C SER A 79 3.03 -3.32 4.58
N VAL A 80 2.70 -2.12 4.12
CA VAL A 80 2.19 -1.88 2.76
C VAL A 80 2.82 -0.66 2.11
N VAL A 81 2.78 -0.65 0.78
CA VAL A 81 3.00 0.53 -0.06
C VAL A 81 1.67 0.91 -0.68
N ILE A 82 1.22 2.14 -0.43
CA ILE A 82 -0.03 2.68 -0.95
C ILE A 82 0.26 3.70 -2.04
N ILE A 83 -0.37 3.52 -3.20
CA ILE A 83 -0.42 4.54 -4.24
C ILE A 83 -1.77 5.25 -4.12
N GLY A 84 -1.75 6.57 -4.13
CA GLY A 84 -2.96 7.37 -4.05
C GLY A 84 -2.70 8.86 -4.01
N ARG A 85 -3.68 9.61 -3.53
CA ARG A 85 -3.67 11.07 -3.52
C ARG A 85 -4.05 11.62 -2.15
N VAL A 86 -3.47 12.74 -1.76
CA VAL A 86 -3.80 13.38 -0.47
C VAL A 86 -4.91 14.39 -0.71
N THR A 87 -5.90 14.38 0.18
CA THR A 87 -7.00 15.35 0.19
C THR A 87 -7.20 15.88 1.61
N THR A 88 -7.98 16.95 1.74
CA THR A 88 -8.42 17.44 3.06
C THR A 88 -9.93 17.29 3.23
N TYR A 89 -10.33 16.91 4.44
CA TYR A 89 -11.70 17.00 4.89
C TYR A 89 -11.96 18.41 5.42
N SER A 90 -12.42 19.28 4.52
CA SER A 90 -12.57 20.72 4.75
C SER A 90 -13.36 21.11 6.00
N PRO A 91 -14.38 20.36 6.47
CA PRO A 91 -15.08 20.71 7.71
C PRO A 91 -14.25 20.58 8.99
N GLN A 92 -13.21 19.72 9.02
CA GLN A 92 -12.40 19.47 10.23
C GLN A 92 -10.91 19.84 10.06
N SER A 93 -10.53 20.44 8.93
CA SER A 93 -9.13 20.78 8.62
C SER A 93 -8.15 19.60 8.77
N LYS A 94 -8.63 18.37 8.56
CA LYS A 94 -7.82 17.15 8.57
C LYS A 94 -7.43 16.74 7.17
N TYR A 95 -6.21 16.26 6.97
CA TYR A 95 -5.80 15.65 5.71
C TYR A 95 -5.85 14.12 5.81
N GLN A 96 -6.02 13.47 4.67
CA GLN A 96 -6.14 12.02 4.56
C GLN A 96 -5.67 11.54 3.19
N LEU A 97 -5.26 10.28 3.12
CA LEU A 97 -4.88 9.61 1.88
C LEU A 97 -6.09 8.90 1.26
N ILE A 98 -6.41 9.20 0.01
CA ILE A 98 -7.35 8.40 -0.79
C ILE A 98 -6.54 7.29 -1.46
N VAL A 99 -6.91 6.05 -1.15
CA VAL A 99 -6.23 4.84 -1.62
C VAL A 99 -6.69 4.47 -3.02
N GLU A 100 -5.73 4.36 -3.94
CA GLU A 100 -5.96 3.93 -5.33
C GLU A 100 -5.39 2.53 -5.59
N GLN A 101 -4.20 2.21 -5.07
CA GLN A 101 -3.61 0.87 -5.11
C GLN A 101 -2.89 0.55 -3.81
N VAL A 102 -2.76 -0.74 -3.50
CA VAL A 102 -2.05 -1.24 -2.32
C VAL A 102 -1.20 -2.45 -2.73
N GLU A 103 0.05 -2.45 -2.29
CA GLU A 103 1.03 -3.53 -2.46
C GLU A 103 1.58 -3.90 -1.07
N TYR A 104 1.89 -5.16 -0.80
CA TYR A 104 2.60 -5.51 0.44
C TYR A 104 4.04 -4.99 0.37
N GLN A 105 4.51 -4.36 1.45
CA GLN A 105 5.90 -3.98 1.60
C GLN A 105 6.73 -5.26 1.74
N GLY A 106 7.54 -5.58 0.73
CA GLY A 106 8.39 -6.77 0.73
C GLY A 106 8.15 -7.74 -0.42
N GLU A 107 7.12 -7.56 -1.27
CA GLU A 107 6.98 -8.36 -2.50
C GLU A 107 8.22 -8.25 -3.39
N GLY A 108 8.82 -7.06 -3.50
CA GLY A 108 10.09 -6.87 -4.22
C GLY A 108 11.28 -7.59 -3.56
N LEU A 109 11.30 -7.71 -2.24
CA LEU A 109 12.35 -8.46 -1.54
C LEU A 109 12.16 -9.97 -1.73
N LEU A 110 10.93 -10.46 -1.59
CA LEU A 110 10.59 -11.87 -1.84
C LEU A 110 10.88 -12.27 -3.28
N LEU A 111 10.49 -11.43 -4.24
CA LEU A 111 10.78 -11.62 -5.66
C LEU A 111 12.29 -11.61 -5.92
N LYS A 112 13.03 -10.70 -5.27
CA LYS A 112 14.50 -10.68 -5.36
C LYS A 112 15.12 -11.96 -4.78
N VAL A 113 14.68 -12.41 -3.61
CA VAL A 113 15.14 -13.67 -2.99
C VAL A 113 14.83 -14.87 -3.89
N LEU A 114 13.66 -14.89 -4.53
CA LEU A 114 13.27 -15.93 -5.47
C LEU A 114 14.14 -15.92 -6.73
N GLU A 115 14.38 -14.76 -7.33
CA GLU A 115 15.24 -14.58 -8.49
C GLU A 115 16.71 -14.95 -8.19
N ASP A 116 17.22 -14.54 -7.03
CA ASP A 116 18.58 -14.87 -6.58
C ASP A 116 18.73 -16.39 -6.36
N ARG A 117 17.75 -17.05 -5.72
CA ARG A 117 17.73 -18.51 -5.57
C ARG A 117 17.63 -19.22 -6.91
N LYS A 118 16.77 -18.76 -7.82
CA LYS A 118 16.62 -19.33 -9.15
C LYS A 118 17.95 -19.27 -9.90
N LYS A 119 18.65 -18.13 -9.88
CA LYS A 119 19.97 -17.98 -10.48
C LYS A 119 21.01 -18.92 -9.86
N MET A 120 21.01 -19.06 -8.53
CA MET A 120 21.92 -19.98 -7.82
C MET A 120 21.68 -21.43 -8.26
N LEU A 121 20.43 -21.90 -8.16
CA LEU A 121 20.05 -23.27 -8.51
C LEU A 121 20.22 -23.56 -10.01
N SER A 122 20.03 -22.56 -10.88
CA SER A 122 20.37 -22.65 -12.31
C SER A 122 21.88 -22.80 -12.54
N LYS A 123 22.73 -22.10 -11.79
CA LYS A 123 24.19 -22.25 -11.89
C LYS A 123 24.68 -23.61 -11.41
N GLU A 124 24.02 -24.19 -10.42
CA GLU A 124 24.27 -25.58 -9.99
C GLU A 124 23.78 -26.61 -11.04
N GLY A 125 23.11 -26.15 -12.09
CA GLY A 125 22.59 -26.98 -13.18
C GLY A 125 21.45 -27.88 -12.72
N LEU A 126 20.72 -27.51 -11.66
CA LEU A 126 19.60 -28.32 -11.15
C LEU A 126 18.38 -28.29 -12.09
N PHE A 127 18.36 -27.34 -13.02
CA PHE A 127 17.32 -27.21 -14.04
C PHE A 127 17.77 -27.70 -15.43
N ASP A 128 19.00 -28.20 -15.57
CA ASP A 128 19.54 -28.68 -16.84
C ASP A 128 18.67 -29.80 -17.41
N GLU A 129 18.34 -29.71 -18.70
CA GLU A 129 17.50 -30.72 -19.35
C GLU A 129 18.16 -32.10 -19.33
N ASP A 130 19.49 -32.15 -19.44
CA ASP A 130 20.27 -33.39 -19.41
C ASP A 130 20.20 -34.11 -18.06
N LYS A 131 19.87 -33.40 -16.96
CA LYS A 131 19.67 -33.98 -15.63
C LYS A 131 18.21 -34.34 -15.35
N LYS A 132 17.25 -33.96 -16.20
CA LYS A 132 15.84 -34.28 -16.00
C LYS A 132 15.61 -35.76 -16.25
N LYS A 133 15.03 -36.44 -15.26
CA LYS A 133 14.56 -37.82 -15.40
C LYS A 133 13.22 -37.83 -16.12
N LYS A 134 13.02 -38.82 -16.99
CA LYS A 134 11.74 -39.04 -17.66
C LYS A 134 10.65 -39.29 -16.61
N ILE A 135 9.57 -38.53 -16.69
CA ILE A 135 8.42 -38.69 -15.79
C ILE A 135 7.75 -40.03 -16.11
N ILE A 136 7.60 -40.88 -15.09
CA ILE A 136 6.96 -42.18 -15.20
C ILE A 136 5.44 -41.98 -15.17
N THR A 137 4.72 -42.58 -16.11
CA THR A 137 3.27 -42.41 -16.27
C THR A 137 2.45 -43.02 -15.14
N PHE A 138 2.95 -44.08 -14.52
CA PHE A 138 2.29 -44.81 -13.42
C PHE A 138 3.25 -45.01 -12.25
N PRO A 139 3.39 -44.02 -11.35
CA PRO A 139 4.25 -44.15 -10.18
C PRO A 139 3.64 -45.13 -9.17
N SER A 140 4.48 -45.99 -8.59
CA SER A 140 4.07 -46.95 -7.55
C SER A 140 3.86 -46.31 -6.18
N SER A 141 4.39 -45.10 -5.96
CA SER A 141 4.30 -44.35 -4.70
C SER A 141 4.41 -42.85 -4.98
N ILE A 142 3.67 -42.04 -4.22
CA ILE A 142 3.65 -40.57 -4.34
C ILE A 142 4.06 -39.97 -3.00
N GLY A 143 5.11 -39.13 -3.01
CA GLY A 143 5.50 -38.32 -1.86
C GLY A 143 4.90 -36.92 -1.98
N VAL A 144 4.26 -36.42 -0.91
CA VAL A 144 3.73 -35.06 -0.83
C VAL A 144 4.64 -34.24 0.07
N ILE A 145 5.18 -33.15 -0.46
CA ILE A 145 5.95 -32.17 0.31
C ILE A 145 5.08 -30.92 0.43
N THR A 146 4.83 -30.50 1.66
CA THR A 146 4.13 -29.25 1.99
C THR A 146 5.00 -28.42 2.90
N SER A 147 4.80 -27.10 2.87
CA SER A 147 5.36 -26.19 3.86
C SER A 147 4.80 -26.52 5.25
N GLU A 148 5.57 -26.25 6.30
CA GLU A 148 5.04 -26.21 7.67
C GLU A 148 4.01 -25.09 7.78
N SER A 149 2.88 -25.41 8.41
CA SER A 149 1.74 -24.53 8.65
C SER A 149 2.03 -23.45 9.68
#